data_AF-A0A5C4U1Q6-F1
#
_entry.id   AF-A0A5C4U1Q6-F1
#
_cell.length_a   1.000
_cell.length_b   1.000
_cell.length_c   1.000
_cell.angle_alpha   90.00
_cell.angle_beta   90.00
_cell.angle_gamma   90.00
#
_symmetry.space_group_name_H-M   'P 1'
#
loop_
_entity.id
_entity.type
_entity.pdbx_description
1 polymer ?
#
loop_
_entity_poly.entity_id
_entity_poly.type
_entity_poly.pdbx_seq_one_letter_code
_entity_poly.pdbx_strand_id
1 'polypeptide(L)'
;MSLHGPNSNGAYDRYAMLSPRKPISGYSEVNMSNPGPDWTSEGPIETPTDPDEPLSGSSGSPRADVKAASVSAKLSEIRALKEGEILIGKPASEDFESTRKIVTKAEFTQCD
;
A
#
# COMPACT_ATOMS: atom_id res chain seq x y z
N MET A 1 -3.97 -1.42 -8.00
CA MET A 1 -3.40 -0.99 -6.72
C MET A 1 -3.83 0.44 -6.48
N SER A 2 -4.24 0.75 -5.25
CA SER A 2 -4.60 2.11 -4.87
C SER A 2 -3.95 2.48 -3.56
N LEU A 3 -3.59 3.76 -3.43
CA LEU A 3 -3.10 4.37 -2.21
C LEU A 3 -4.09 5.46 -1.80
N HIS A 4 -4.63 5.34 -0.59
CA HIS A 4 -5.58 6.29 -0.02
C HIS A 4 -5.19 6.61 1.41
N GLY A 5 -5.60 7.76 1.92
CA GLY A 5 -5.55 8.05 3.36
C GLY A 5 -6.83 8.74 3.79
N PRO A 6 -7.36 8.45 4.99
CA PRO A 6 -8.19 9.44 5.66
C PRO A 6 -7.27 10.59 6.06
N ASN A 7 -7.38 11.71 5.37
CA ASN A 7 -6.69 12.92 5.78
C ASN A 7 -7.02 13.24 7.25
N SER A 8 -6.11 13.94 7.91
CA SER A 8 -6.35 14.61 9.20
C SER A 8 -7.61 15.52 9.22
N ASN A 9 -8.19 15.85 8.06
CA ASN A 9 -9.43 16.62 7.89
C ASN A 9 -10.70 15.77 7.63
N GLY A 10 -10.59 14.44 7.59
CA GLY A 10 -11.72 13.52 7.35
C GLY A 10 -12.11 13.32 5.88
N ALA A 11 -11.41 13.94 4.92
CA ALA A 11 -11.56 13.66 3.50
C ALA A 11 -10.80 12.38 3.08
N TYR A 12 -11.36 11.63 2.14
CA TYR A 12 -10.77 10.40 1.63
C TYR A 12 -9.97 10.72 0.36
N ASP A 13 -8.72 11.14 0.52
CA ASP A 13 -7.88 11.52 -0.61
C ASP A 13 -7.28 10.27 -1.27
N ARG A 14 -7.34 10.27 -2.60
CA ARG A 14 -6.76 9.24 -3.45
C ARG A 14 -5.40 9.73 -3.92
N TYR A 15 -4.36 9.32 -3.21
CA TYR A 15 -2.97 9.66 -3.53
C TYR A 15 -2.45 8.98 -4.80
N ALA A 16 -2.88 7.74 -5.07
CA ALA A 16 -2.51 7.06 -6.30
C ALA A 16 -3.55 5.99 -6.68
N MET A 17 -3.72 5.78 -7.98
CA MET A 17 -4.45 4.65 -8.54
C MET A 17 -3.67 4.10 -9.73
N LEU A 18 -3.20 2.86 -9.61
CA LEU A 18 -2.39 2.18 -10.61
C LEU A 18 -3.07 0.89 -11.03
N SER A 19 -3.34 0.76 -12.32
CA SER A 19 -3.92 -0.44 -12.92
C SER A 19 -2.88 -1.16 -13.77
N PRO A 20 -2.66 -2.46 -13.56
CA PRO A 20 -1.71 -3.19 -14.37
C PRO A 20 -2.29 -3.39 -15.78
N ARG A 21 -1.46 -3.23 -16.82
CA ARG A 21 -1.89 -3.40 -18.23
C ARG A 21 -2.23 -4.84 -18.57
N LYS A 22 -1.70 -5.79 -17.81
CA LYS A 22 -1.98 -7.22 -17.91
C LYS A 22 -2.29 -7.76 -16.52
N PRO A 23 -3.10 -8.82 -16.38
CA PRO A 23 -3.31 -9.47 -15.10
C PRO A 23 -1.97 -9.90 -14.48
N ILE A 24 -1.77 -9.55 -13.21
CA ILE A 24 -0.60 -9.96 -12.43
C ILE A 24 -1.03 -11.11 -11.51
N SER A 25 -0.23 -12.16 -11.48
CA SER A 25 -0.38 -13.28 -10.54
C SER A 25 0.71 -13.19 -9.48
N GLY A 26 0.34 -13.35 -8.21
CA GLY A 26 1.28 -13.26 -7.08
C GLY A 26 1.64 -11.81 -6.70
N TYR A 27 2.84 -11.63 -6.16
CA TYR A 27 3.32 -10.33 -5.68
C TYR A 27 3.76 -9.40 -6.82
N SER A 28 3.60 -8.11 -6.59
CA SER A 28 4.18 -7.07 -7.44
C SER A 28 4.80 -5.96 -6.62
N GLU A 29 5.94 -5.47 -7.06
CA GLU A 29 6.61 -4.29 -6.53
C GLU A 29 6.35 -3.13 -7.49
N VAL A 30 5.94 -1.98 -6.95
CA VAL A 30 5.60 -0.81 -7.75
C VAL A 30 6.26 0.42 -7.15
N ASN A 31 7.11 1.06 -7.93
CA ASN A 31 7.64 2.37 -7.59
C ASN A 31 6.61 3.44 -7.98
N MET A 32 5.94 4.07 -7.02
CA MET A 32 4.89 5.04 -7.33
C MET A 32 5.42 6.30 -8.04
N SER A 33 6.68 6.70 -7.83
CA SER A 33 7.28 7.84 -8.55
C SER A 33 7.64 7.50 -9.99
N ASN A 34 7.80 6.21 -10.30
CA ASN A 34 7.99 5.70 -11.66
C ASN A 34 7.38 4.29 -11.78
N PRO A 35 6.06 4.17 -12.01
CA PRO A 35 5.36 2.90 -11.99
C PRO A 35 5.87 1.88 -13.02
N GLY A 36 6.63 2.35 -14.02
CA GLY A 36 7.12 1.52 -15.10
C GLY A 36 6.07 1.26 -16.18
N PRO A 37 6.46 0.61 -17.28
CA PRO A 37 5.62 0.46 -18.48
C PRO A 37 4.45 -0.50 -18.31
N ASP A 38 4.49 -1.39 -17.32
CA ASP A 38 3.47 -2.41 -17.06
C ASP A 38 2.25 -1.86 -16.30
N TRP A 39 2.35 -0.62 -15.82
CA TRP A 39 1.32 0.04 -15.03
C TRP A 39 0.77 1.26 -15.75
N THR A 40 -0.52 1.52 -15.55
CA THR A 40 -1.21 2.71 -16.01
C THR A 40 -1.70 3.48 -14.79
N SER A 41 -1.36 4.76 -14.71
CA SER A 41 -1.89 5.64 -13.66
C SER A 41 -3.27 6.17 -14.07
N GLU A 42 -4.25 5.98 -13.19
CA GLU A 42 -5.61 6.48 -13.34
C GLU A 42 -5.80 7.81 -12.59
N GLY A 43 -4.88 8.75 -12.82
CA GLY A 43 -4.86 10.05 -12.17
C GLY A 43 -3.45 10.54 -11.82
N PRO A 44 -3.35 11.73 -11.23
CA PRO A 44 -2.10 12.21 -10.65
C PRO A 44 -1.66 11.28 -9.51
N ILE A 45 -0.34 11.15 -9.34
CA ILE A 45 0.26 10.48 -8.19
C ILE A 45 0.75 11.59 -7.28
N GLU A 46 0.19 11.63 -6.08
CA GLU A 46 0.49 12.62 -5.06
C GLU A 46 1.21 11.96 -3.89
N THR A 47 2.18 12.67 -3.33
CA THR A 47 2.87 12.22 -2.11
C THR A 47 2.40 13.09 -0.96
N PRO A 48 1.82 12.49 0.11
CA PRO A 48 1.44 13.24 1.28
C PRO A 48 2.66 13.89 1.93
N THR A 49 2.46 15.07 2.50
CA THR A 49 3.53 15.84 3.15
C THR A 49 3.55 15.66 4.67
N ASP A 50 2.40 15.37 5.28
CA ASP A 50 2.26 15.19 6.73
C ASP A 50 2.84 13.82 7.15
N PRO A 51 3.86 13.78 8.03
CA PRO A 51 4.46 12.52 8.49
C PRO A 51 3.52 11.64 9.33
N ASP A 52 2.47 12.19 9.93
CA ASP A 52 1.48 11.45 10.71
C ASP A 52 0.27 11.01 9.88
N GLU A 53 0.24 11.36 8.59
CA GLU A 53 -0.82 10.98 7.66
C GLU A 53 -0.95 9.44 7.58
N PRO A 54 -2.12 8.87 7.91
CA PRO A 54 -2.36 7.44 7.79
C PRO A 54 -2.62 7.07 6.33
N LEU A 55 -1.78 6.19 5.78
CA LEU A 55 -1.86 5.72 4.40
C LEU A 55 -2.29 4.26 4.37
N SER A 56 -3.24 3.95 3.50
CA SER A 56 -3.80 2.63 3.27
C SER A 56 -3.55 2.22 1.82
N GLY A 57 -2.70 1.21 1.64
CA GLY A 57 -2.47 0.56 0.36
C GLY A 57 -3.42 -0.62 0.18
N SER A 58 -4.05 -0.73 -1.00
CA SER A 58 -4.90 -1.88 -1.32
C SER A 58 -4.72 -2.36 -2.77
N SER A 59 -4.86 -3.67 -2.97
CA SER A 59 -4.87 -4.29 -4.29
C SER A 59 -6.25 -4.90 -4.57
N GLY A 60 -7.03 -4.26 -5.45
CA GLY A 60 -8.32 -4.78 -5.88
C GLY A 60 -8.19 -5.92 -6.89
N SER A 61 -9.13 -6.87 -6.82
CA SER A 61 -9.39 -7.86 -7.87
C SER A 61 -10.70 -7.52 -8.58
N PRO A 62 -10.81 -7.71 -9.90
CA PRO A 62 -12.09 -7.59 -10.61
C PRO A 62 -13.07 -8.71 -10.24
N ARG A 63 -12.61 -9.78 -9.56
CA ARG A 63 -13.49 -10.83 -9.07
C ARG A 63 -14.11 -10.41 -7.73
N ALA A 64 -15.44 -10.35 -7.69
CA ALA A 64 -16.21 -9.87 -6.54
C ALA A 64 -16.09 -10.74 -5.27
N ASP A 65 -15.56 -11.96 -5.38
CA ASP A 65 -15.34 -12.90 -4.29
C ASP A 65 -14.03 -12.68 -3.53
N VAL A 66 -13.11 -11.87 -4.07
CA VAL A 66 -11.81 -11.59 -3.43
C VAL A 66 -11.86 -10.22 -2.76
N LYS A 67 -11.94 -10.19 -1.42
CA LYS A 67 -11.73 -8.96 -0.66
C LYS A 67 -10.25 -8.61 -0.65
N ALA A 68 -9.93 -7.41 -1.14
CA ALA A 68 -8.59 -6.84 -1.01
C ALA A 68 -8.25 -6.65 0.48
N ALA A 69 -7.16 -7.26 0.95
CA ALA A 69 -6.58 -6.88 2.23
C ALA A 69 -5.91 -5.52 2.06
N SER A 70 -6.30 -4.54 2.85
CA SER A 70 -5.63 -3.25 2.93
C SER A 70 -4.56 -3.29 4.03
N VAL A 71 -3.42 -2.66 3.79
CA VAL A 71 -2.40 -2.41 4.81
C VAL A 71 -2.36 -0.92 5.08
N SER A 72 -2.49 -0.53 6.36
CA SER A 72 -2.49 0.86 6.79
C SER A 72 -1.25 1.18 7.61
N ALA A 73 -0.59 2.32 7.36
CA ALA A 73 0.59 2.79 8.08
C ALA A 73 0.76 4.31 7.94
N LYS A 74 1.38 4.97 8.93
CA LYS A 74 1.74 6.38 8.81
C LYS A 74 2.85 6.58 7.81
N LEU A 75 2.87 7.74 7.16
CA LEU A 75 3.95 8.12 6.25
C LEU A 75 5.34 8.05 6.92
N SER A 76 5.45 8.48 8.18
CA SER A 76 6.68 8.39 8.97
C SER A 76 7.19 6.96 9.14
N GLU A 77 6.30 6.00 9.36
CA GLU A 77 6.65 4.59 9.49
C GLU A 77 7.14 4.01 8.17
N ILE A 78 6.47 4.34 7.05
CA ILE A 78 6.90 3.92 5.72
C ILE A 78 8.28 4.51 5.38
N ARG A 79 8.52 5.77 5.72
CA ARG A 79 9.82 6.44 5.51
C ARG A 79 10.93 5.92 6.42
N ALA A 80 10.59 5.33 7.56
CA ALA A 80 11.54 4.75 8.49
C ALA A 80 12.01 3.34 8.08
N LEU A 81 11.36 2.71 7.10
CA LEU A 81 11.76 1.41 6.56
C LEU A 81 13.16 1.48 5.94
N LYS A 82 14.00 0.52 6.31
CA LYS A 82 15.31 0.33 5.69
C LYS A 82 15.17 -0.43 4.38
N GLU A 83 16.22 -0.37 3.57
CA GLU A 83 16.31 -1.15 2.36
C GLU A 83 16.11 -2.65 2.66
N GLY A 84 15.15 -3.29 1.99
CA GLY A 84 14.82 -4.70 2.16
C GLY A 84 13.86 -5.02 3.33
N GLU A 85 13.45 -4.03 4.12
CA GLU A 85 12.38 -4.16 5.10
C GLU A 85 11.01 -4.03 4.42
N ILE A 86 10.08 -4.89 4.82
CA ILE A 86 8.71 -4.98 4.31
C ILE A 86 7.78 -4.81 5.51
N LEU A 87 6.91 -3.81 5.44
CA LEU A 87 5.83 -3.65 6.40
C LEU A 87 4.66 -4.56 6.00
N ILE A 88 4.33 -5.51 6.87
CA ILE A 88 3.12 -6.33 6.75
C ILE A 88 2.13 -5.95 7.83
N GLY A 89 0.84 -5.99 7.50
CA GLY A 89 -0.23 -5.65 8.44
C GLY A 89 -1.55 -6.31 8.06
N LYS A 90 -2.50 -6.28 8.99
CA LYS A 90 -3.88 -6.71 8.75
C LYS A 90 -4.75 -5.50 8.37
N PRO A 91 -5.86 -5.72 7.63
CA PRO A 91 -6.85 -4.68 7.42
C PRO A 91 -7.34 -4.13 8.76
N ALA A 92 -7.49 -2.81 8.85
CA ALA A 92 -7.73 -2.04 10.06
C ALA A 92 -8.75 -2.71 11.00
N SER A 93 -8.24 -3.32 12.08
CA SER A 93 -8.98 -3.50 13.34
C SER A 93 -8.61 -2.36 14.28
N GLU A 94 -9.47 -2.03 15.24
CA GLU A 94 -9.36 -0.86 16.13
C GLU A 94 -8.00 -0.71 16.86
N ASP A 95 -7.18 -1.76 16.94
CA ASP A 95 -5.79 -1.73 17.43
C ASP A 95 -4.75 -1.60 16.29
N PHE A 96 -4.56 -0.37 15.79
CA PHE A 96 -3.61 -0.03 14.73
C PHE A 96 -2.15 -0.40 15.08
N GLU A 97 -1.74 -0.29 16.34
CA GLU A 97 -0.34 -0.53 16.76
C GLU A 97 0.01 -2.02 16.86
N SER A 98 -0.96 -2.89 17.21
CA SER A 98 -0.69 -4.25 17.67
C SER A 98 -0.60 -5.31 16.56
N THR A 99 -0.91 -4.94 15.30
CA THR A 99 -1.08 -5.91 14.20
C THR A 99 -0.07 -5.75 13.06
N ARG A 100 0.85 -4.79 13.17
CA ARG A 100 1.87 -4.50 12.15
C ARG A 100 3.21 -5.14 12.53
N LYS A 101 3.90 -5.70 11.54
CA LYS A 101 5.22 -6.29 11.70
C LYS A 101 6.11 -5.84 10.55
N ILE A 102 7.36 -5.49 10.87
CA ILE A 102 8.42 -5.34 9.87
C ILE A 102 9.10 -6.69 9.72
N VAL A 103 9.19 -7.16 8.48
CA VAL A 103 9.90 -8.39 8.11
C VAL A 103 10.92 -8.08 7.02
N THR A 104 11.95 -8.89 6.91
CA THR A 104 12.87 -8.82 5.76
C THR A 104 12.24 -9.47 4.53
N LYS A 105 12.76 -9.13 3.34
CA LYS A 105 12.38 -9.82 2.09
C LYS A 105 12.53 -11.34 2.17
N ALA A 106 13.58 -11.83 2.84
CA ALA A 106 13.82 -13.25 3.02
C ALA A 106 12.73 -13.92 3.89
N GLU A 107 12.34 -13.29 5.01
CA GLU A 107 11.26 -13.78 5.86
C GLU A 107 9.90 -13.75 5.14
N PHE A 108 9.63 -12.69 4.36
CA PHE A 108 8.39 -12.58 3.60
C PHE A 108 8.25 -13.72 2.58
N THR A 109 9.32 -14.06 1.85
CA THR A 109 9.30 -15.14 0.86
C THR A 109 9.15 -16.55 1.45
N GLN A 110 9.37 -16.73 2.76
CA GLN A 110 9.18 -18.02 3.43
C GLN A 110 7.74 -18.24 3.90
N CYS A 111 6.90 -17.20 3.86
CA CYS A 111 5.49 -17.27 4.23
C CYS A 111 4.56 -17.56 3.04
N ASP A 112 5.10 -17.71 1.83
CA ASP A 112 4.38 -18.00 0.59
C ASP A 112 4.19 -19.51 0.36
#